data_AF-D7L4D3-F1
#
_entry.id   AF-D7L4D3-F1
#
_cell.length_a   1.000
_cell.length_b   1.000
_cell.length_c   1.000
_cell.angle_alpha   90.00
_cell.angle_beta   90.00
_cell.angle_gamma   90.00
#
_symmetry.space_group_name_H-M   'P 1'
#
loop_
_entity.id
_entity.type
_entity.pdbx_description
1 polymer ?
#
loop_
_entity_poly.entity_id
_entity_poly.type
_entity_poly.pdbx_seq_one_letter_code
_entity_poly.pdbx_strand_id
1 'polypeptide(L)' 'MVNGQCTLSLPVGPNGICVPKDCKSLCHQKYKGGGRCTPEKKDECLCFICKRP' A
#
# COMPACT_ATOMS: atom_id res chain seq x y z
N MET A 1 23.61 -4.13 0.45
CA MET A 1 22.43 -5.04 0.43
C MET A 1 21.18 -4.18 0.53
N VAL A 2 20.62 -3.74 -0.59
CA VAL A 2 19.34 -3.02 -0.56
C VAL A 2 18.26 -4.07 -0.32
N ASN A 3 17.67 -4.08 0.87
CA ASN A 3 16.52 -4.93 1.18
C ASN A 3 15.39 -4.48 0.25
N GLY A 4 15.25 -5.16 -0.91
CA GLY A 4 14.31 -4.82 -1.98
C GLY A 4 12.85 -5.09 -1.61
N GLN A 5 12.37 -4.46 -0.55
CA GLN A 5 10.96 -4.31 -0.29
C GLN A 5 10.50 -3.10 -1.09
N CYS A 6 9.95 -3.35 -2.28
CA CYS A 6 9.32 -2.29 -3.05
C CYS A 6 7.99 -1.97 -2.37
N THR A 7 8.01 -0.97 -1.50
CA THR A 7 6.83 -0.38 -0.89
C THR A 7 6.55 0.95 -1.57
N LEU A 8 5.33 1.11 -2.08
CA LEU A 8 4.86 2.35 -2.68
C LEU A 8 3.80 2.98 -1.77
N SER A 9 4.09 4.18 -1.28
CA SER A 9 3.11 5.00 -0.57
C SER A 9 2.13 5.63 -1.54
N LEU A 10 0.84 5.32 -1.39
CA LEU A 10 -0.24 5.96 -2.11
C LEU A 10 -1.08 6.80 -1.16
N PRO A 11 -1.38 8.06 -1.52
CA PRO A 11 -2.36 8.84 -0.76
C PRO A 11 -3.72 8.16 -0.89
N VAL A 12 -4.40 7.99 0.24
CA VAL A 12 -5.76 7.46 0.23
C VAL A 12 -6.70 8.56 -0.25
N GLY A 13 -7.66 8.18 -1.09
CA GLY A 13 -8.58 9.11 -1.75
C GLY A 13 -9.41 9.98 -0.78
N PRO A 14 -10.40 10.73 -1.28
CA PRO A 14 -11.01 11.89 -0.60
C PRO A 14 -11.65 11.65 0.77
N ASN A 15 -11.72 10.41 1.25
CA ASN A 15 -12.14 10.08 2.61
C ASN A 15 -11.06 10.31 3.68
N GLY A 16 -9.80 10.60 3.30
CA GLY A 16 -8.71 10.94 4.24
C GLY A 16 -8.32 9.82 5.23
N ILE A 17 -8.94 8.65 5.09
CA ILE A 17 -8.76 7.49 5.97
C ILE A 17 -8.40 6.30 5.10
N CYS A 18 -7.31 5.67 5.46
CA CYS A 18 -6.84 4.45 4.85
C CYS A 18 -7.73 3.31 5.32
N VAL A 19 -8.56 2.86 4.40
CA VAL A 19 -9.38 1.67 4.56
C VAL A 19 -8.55 0.48 4.07
N PRO A 20 -8.19 -0.49 4.95
CA PRO A 20 -7.32 -1.61 4.57
C PRO A 20 -7.84 -2.40 3.36
N LYS A 21 -9.16 -2.52 3.24
CA LYS A 21 -9.83 -3.23 2.14
C LYS A 21 -9.65 -2.52 0.79
N ASP A 22 -9.82 -1.20 0.75
CA ASP A 22 -9.58 -0.37 -0.44
C ASP A 22 -8.10 -0.33 -0.78
N CYS A 23 -7.26 -0.06 0.21
CA CYS A 23 -5.81 -0.03 0.03
C CYS A 23 -5.30 -1.35 -0.57
N LYS A 24 -5.68 -2.49 0.01
CA LYS A 24 -5.33 -3.81 -0.52
C LYS A 24 -5.87 -4.02 -1.94
N SER A 25 -7.13 -3.69 -2.19
CA SER A 25 -7.75 -3.86 -3.51
C SER A 25 -7.07 -3.01 -4.59
N LEU A 26 -6.73 -1.76 -4.26
CA LEU A 26 -6.03 -0.83 -5.14
C LEU A 26 -4.63 -1.33 -5.47
N CYS A 27 -3.86 -1.72 -4.45
CA CYS A 27 -2.51 -2.27 -4.62
C CYS A 27 -2.53 -3.57 -5.43
N HIS A 28 -3.56 -4.41 -5.22
CA HIS A 28 -3.72 -5.65 -5.96
C HIS A 28 -4.12 -5.41 -7.41
N GLN A 29 -5.05 -4.49 -7.69
CA GLN A 29 -5.45 -4.17 -9.06
C GLN A 29 -4.32 -3.52 -9.87
N LYS A 30 -3.65 -2.51 -9.32
CA LYS A 30 -2.62 -1.76 -10.06
C LYS A 30 -1.28 -2.47 -10.13
N TYR A 31 -0.87 -3.11 -9.04
CA TYR A 31 0.51 -3.58 -8.88
C TYR A 31 0.61 -5.08 -8.61
N LYS A 32 -0.51 -5.83 -8.62
CA LYS A 32 -0.58 -7.24 -8.22
C LYS A 32 0.03 -7.50 -6.84
N GLY A 33 0.05 -6.46 -6.01
CA GLY A 33 0.70 -6.41 -4.71
C GLY A 33 -0.26 -6.56 -3.54
N GLY A 34 0.29 -6.66 -2.33
CA GLY A 34 -0.47 -6.47 -1.10
C GLY A 34 -0.60 -4.98 -0.77
N GLY A 35 -1.57 -4.60 0.05
CA GLY A 35 -1.71 -3.23 0.57
C GLY A 35 -1.93 -3.23 2.07
N ARG A 36 -1.35 -2.26 2.79
CA ARG A 36 -1.53 -2.09 4.23
C ARG A 36 -1.56 -0.61 4.62
N CYS A 37 -2.48 -0.26 5.50
CA CYS A 37 -2.54 1.05 6.13
C CYS A 37 -1.53 1.13 7.28
N THR A 38 -0.86 2.27 7.43
CA THR A 38 0.00 2.50 8.59
C THR A 38 -0.80 3.13 9.72
N PRO A 39 -0.52 2.78 10.98
CA PRO A 39 -1.15 3.43 12.13
C PRO A 39 -0.63 4.87 12.34
N GLU A 40 0.60 5.16 11.88
CA GLU A 40 1.24 6.48 12.00
C GLU A 40 0.68 7.49 11.00
N LYS A 41 0.30 7.05 9.79
CA LYS A 41 -0.31 7.90 8.77
C LYS A 41 -1.62 7.30 8.29
N LYS A 42 -2.70 7.75 8.92
CA LYS A 42 -4.06 7.31 8.61
C LYS A 42 -4.47 7.65 7.18
N ASP A 43 -3.77 8.57 6.52
CA ASP A 43 -3.98 9.00 5.14
C ASP A 43 -3.09 8.28 4.10
N GLU A 44 -2.25 7.32 4.52
CA GLU A 44 -1.32 6.63 3.62
C GLU A 44 -1.63 5.13 3.51
N CYS A 45 -1.67 4.65 2.26
CA CYS A 45 -1.75 3.25 1.89
C CYS A 45 -0.39 2.78 1.38
N LEU A 46 0.22 1.79 2.03
CA LEU A 46 1.46 1.16 1.57
C LEU A 46 1.17 -0.05 0.68
N CYS A 47 1.54 0.03 -0.59
CA CYS A 47 1.49 -1.08 -1.54
C CYS A 47 2.81 -1.84 -1.58
N PHE A 48 2.76 -3.15 -1.37
CA PHE A 48 3.89 -4.08 -1.52
C PHE A 48 3.89 -4.64 -2.95
N ILE A 49 4.68 -4.03 -3.83
CA ILE A 49 4.61 -4.28 -5.28
C ILE A 49 5.63 -5.32 -5.77
N CYS A 50 6.69 -5.59 -5.00
CA CYS A 50 7.65 -6.64 -5.30
C CYS A 50 7.45 -7.81 -4.33
N LYS A 51 7.19 -9.01 -4.87
CA LYS A 51 7.47 -10.26 -4.15
C LYS A 51 8.96 -10.55 -4.35
N ARG A 52 9.71 -10.77 -3.27
CA ARG A 52 10.98 -11.47 -3.41
C ARG A 52 10.68 -12.87 -3.99
N PRO A 53 11.51 -13.36 -4.92
CA PRO A 53 11.43 -14.75 -5.38
C PRO A 53 11.61 -15.72 -4.21
#